data_AF-A0A925PY86-F1
#
_entry.id   AF-A0A925PY86-F1
#
_cell.length_a   1.000
_cell.length_b   1.000
_cell.length_c   1.000
_cell.angle_alpha   90.00
_cell.angle_beta   90.00
_cell.angle_gamma   90.00
#
_symmetry.space_group_name_H-M   'P 1'
#
loop_
_entity.id
_entity.type
_entity.pdbx_description
1 polymer ?
#
loop_
_entity_poly.entity_id
_entity_poly.type
_entity_poly.pdbx_seq_one_letter_code
_entity_poly.pdbx_strand_id
1 'polypeptide(L)'
;ALVADGKSLLAIGATAVDGHFERGELVSITGPDGREIARGLVNYGASETARILGKPTSEIEAALGYIAEPELIHRDNLVVL
;
A
#
# COMPACT_ATOMS: atom_id res chain seq x y z
N ALA A 1 4.88 -13.57 0.73
CA ALA A 1 3.75 -12.82 0.17
C ALA A 1 4.20 -11.84 -0.92
N LEU A 2 4.75 -10.66 -0.58
CA LEU A 2 5.12 -9.65 -1.57
C LEU A 2 6.36 -10.07 -2.39
N VAL A 3 7.53 -10.17 -1.72
CA VAL A 3 8.81 -10.52 -2.37
C VAL A 3 8.84 -11.97 -2.85
N ALA A 4 8.39 -12.91 -2.01
CA ALA A 4 8.49 -14.34 -2.31
C ALA A 4 7.42 -14.88 -3.26
N ASP A 5 6.20 -14.31 -3.24
CA ASP A 5 5.05 -14.86 -3.96
C ASP A 5 4.42 -13.88 -4.96
N GLY A 6 4.99 -12.68 -5.14
CA GLY A 6 4.48 -11.66 -6.06
C GLY A 6 3.03 -11.22 -5.77
N LYS A 7 2.60 -11.24 -4.50
CA LYS A 7 1.25 -10.82 -4.10
C LYS A 7 1.17 -9.30 -3.95
N SER A 8 -0.04 -8.77 -4.13
CA SER A 8 -0.35 -7.36 -3.89
C SER A 8 -0.04 -6.95 -2.45
N LEU A 9 0.25 -5.67 -2.24
CA LEU A 9 0.35 -5.07 -0.91
C LEU A 9 -1.04 -4.66 -0.43
N LEU A 10 -1.52 -5.28 0.65
CA LEU A 10 -2.76 -4.89 1.32
C LEU A 10 -2.46 -3.87 2.44
N ALA A 11 -3.43 -3.01 2.74
CA ALA A 11 -3.31 -2.04 3.82
C ALA A 11 -3.03 -2.70 5.19
N ILE A 12 -3.60 -3.87 5.45
CA ILE A 12 -3.35 -4.68 6.66
C ILE A 12 -1.88 -5.10 6.81
N GLY A 13 -1.13 -5.19 5.71
CA GLY A 13 0.28 -5.57 5.71
C GLY A 13 1.26 -4.41 5.81
N ALA A 14 0.77 -3.17 5.72
CA ALA A 14 1.59 -1.97 5.84
C ALA A 14 1.50 -1.40 7.26
N THR A 15 2.65 -0.99 7.82
CA THR A 15 2.77 -0.57 9.23
C THR A 15 2.96 0.93 9.40
N ALA A 16 3.47 1.61 8.39
CA ALA A 16 3.75 3.03 8.40
C ALA A 16 3.63 3.61 6.98
N VAL A 17 3.44 4.93 6.92
CA VAL A 17 3.51 5.73 5.70
C VAL A 17 4.37 6.94 6.01
N ASP A 18 5.23 7.32 5.07
CA ASP A 18 6.11 8.49 5.18
C ASP A 18 6.05 9.32 3.89
N GLY A 19 6.24 10.62 4.03
CA GLY A 19 6.19 11.57 2.92
C GLY A 19 4.78 11.92 2.45
N HIS A 20 4.71 12.49 1.24
CA HIS A 20 3.48 12.91 0.58
C HIS A 20 3.42 12.29 -0.81
N PHE A 21 2.27 11.74 -1.15
CA PHE A 21 1.98 11.18 -2.46
C PHE A 21 0.48 11.13 -2.70
N GLU A 22 0.10 11.11 -3.97
CA GLU A 22 -1.26 10.99 -4.45
C GLU A 22 -1.51 9.62 -5.10
N ARG A 23 -2.79 9.30 -5.30
CA ARG A 23 -3.17 8.09 -6.02
C ARG A 23 -2.52 8.06 -7.42
N GLY A 24 -1.94 6.91 -7.76
CA GLY A 24 -1.29 6.65 -9.03
C GLY A 24 0.19 7.03 -9.07
N GLU A 25 0.73 7.65 -8.02
CA GLU A 25 2.15 7.95 -7.93
C GLU A 25 2.98 6.71 -7.58
N LEU A 26 4.24 6.71 -8.05
CA LEU A 26 5.21 5.66 -7.77
C LEU A 26 5.79 5.86 -6.37
N VAL A 27 5.63 4.86 -5.51
CA VAL A 27 6.15 4.88 -4.14
C VAL A 27 7.12 3.73 -3.88
N SER A 28 8.04 3.95 -2.96
CA SER A 28 8.95 2.92 -2.43
C SER A 28 8.28 2.12 -1.31
N ILE A 29 8.49 0.81 -1.32
CA ILE A 29 8.08 -0.10 -0.25
C ILE A 29 9.33 -0.53 0.50
N THR A 30 9.41 -0.18 1.77
CA THR A 30 10.54 -0.54 2.64
C THR A 30 10.19 -1.71 3.54
N GLY A 31 11.13 -2.66 3.68
CA GLY A 31 11.05 -3.74 4.66
C GLY A 31 11.26 -3.25 6.10
N PRO A 32 11.05 -4.12 7.10
CA PRO A 32 11.23 -3.79 8.52
C PRO A 32 12.66 -3.36 8.91
N ASP A 33 13.66 -3.72 8.10
CA ASP A 33 15.06 -3.32 8.27
C ASP A 33 15.38 -1.96 7.63
N GLY A 34 14.36 -1.27 7.10
CA GLY A 34 14.48 0.02 6.42
C GLY A 34 15.00 -0.08 4.99
N ARG A 35 15.24 -1.28 4.46
CA ARG A 35 15.69 -1.45 3.08
C ARG A 35 14.52 -1.40 2.12
N GLU A 36 14.72 -0.74 1.00
CA GLU A 36 13.76 -0.79 -0.10
C GLU A 36 13.70 -2.21 -0.68
N ILE A 37 12.50 -2.79 -0.76
CA ILE A 37 12.26 -4.17 -1.24
C ILE A 37 11.42 -4.21 -2.51
N ALA A 38 10.67 -3.14 -2.81
CA ALA A 38 9.84 -3.03 -3.98
C ALA A 38 9.47 -1.56 -4.26
N ARG A 39 8.96 -1.30 -5.47
CA ARG A 39 8.28 -0.05 -5.83
C ARG A 39 6.95 -0.37 -6.47
N GLY A 40 5.99 0.55 -6.39
CA GLY A 40 4.74 0.38 -7.12
C GLY A 40 3.85 1.61 -7.16
N LEU A 41 2.80 1.54 -7.97
CA LEU A 41 1.81 2.61 -8.08
C LEU A 41 0.75 2.46 -6.98
N VAL A 42 0.55 3.51 -6.19
CA VAL A 42 -0.33 3.46 -5.03
C VAL A 42 -1.79 3.75 -5.38
N ASN A 43 -2.72 3.01 -4.78
CA ASN A 43 -4.16 3.17 -5.02
C ASN A 43 -4.84 4.24 -4.15
N TYR A 44 -4.13 4.74 -3.13
CA TYR A 44 -4.61 5.72 -2.15
C TYR A 44 -3.53 6.76 -1.88
N GLY A 45 -3.91 8.02 -1.67
CA GLY A 45 -2.95 9.06 -1.30
C GLY A 45 -2.35 8.84 0.10
N ALA A 46 -1.32 9.61 0.48
CA ALA A 46 -0.63 9.46 1.76
C ALA A 46 -1.59 9.63 2.96
N SER A 47 -2.46 10.64 2.89
CA SER A 47 -3.46 10.93 3.94
C SER A 47 -4.51 9.82 4.10
N GLU A 48 -4.92 9.20 3.01
CA GLU A 48 -5.88 8.09 3.01
C GLU A 48 -5.19 6.81 3.51
N THR A 49 -4.00 6.54 2.99
CA THR A 49 -3.15 5.42 3.40
C THR A 49 -2.98 5.43 4.92
N ALA A 50 -2.62 6.57 5.52
CA ALA A 50 -2.48 6.73 6.97
C ALA A 50 -3.74 6.31 7.77
N ARG A 51 -4.94 6.52 7.21
CA ARG A 51 -6.23 6.16 7.86
C ARG A 51 -6.56 4.67 7.75
N ILE A 52 -5.99 3.97 6.76
CA ILE A 52 -6.30 2.56 6.47
C ILE A 52 -5.14 1.59 6.79
N LEU A 53 -3.98 2.09 7.19
CA LEU A 53 -2.85 1.25 7.63
C LEU A 53 -3.28 0.24 8.70
N GLY A 54 -2.83 -1.00 8.56
CA GLY A 54 -3.15 -2.09 9.48
C GLY A 54 -4.61 -2.55 9.47
N LYS A 55 -5.48 -1.98 8.62
CA LYS A 55 -6.88 -2.38 8.53
C LYS A 55 -7.11 -3.45 7.45
N PRO A 56 -8.01 -4.42 7.68
CA PRO A 56 -8.49 -5.29 6.62
C PRO A 56 -9.25 -4.49 5.55
N THR A 57 -9.27 -4.99 4.32
CA THR A 57 -9.98 -4.36 3.20
C THR A 57 -11.45 -4.05 3.51
N SER A 58 -12.11 -4.90 4.32
CA SER A 58 -13.51 -4.72 4.75
C SER A 58 -13.75 -3.45 5.59
N GLU A 59 -12.71 -2.84 6.15
CA GLU A 59 -12.81 -1.61 6.94
C GLU A 59 -12.48 -0.34 6.15
N ILE A 60 -12.02 -0.44 4.90
CA ILE A 60 -11.60 0.71 4.10
C ILE A 60 -12.78 1.66 3.86
N GLU A 61 -13.94 1.13 3.45
CA GLU A 61 -15.13 1.95 3.19
C GLU A 61 -15.59 2.68 4.45
N ALA A 62 -15.58 2.02 5.60
CA ALA A 62 -15.91 2.67 6.87
C ALA A 62 -14.90 3.77 7.26
N ALA A 63 -13.62 3.57 6.93
CA ALA A 63 -12.55 4.50 7.25
C ALA A 63 -12.51 5.72 6.32
N LEU A 64 -12.84 5.56 5.02
CA LEU A 64 -12.68 6.60 3.98
C LEU A 64 -14.02 7.13 3.43
N GLY A 65 -15.12 6.40 3.60
CA GLY A 65 -16.43 6.70 3.00
C GLY A 65 -16.61 6.12 1.59
N TYR A 66 -15.60 5.43 1.06
CA TYR A 66 -15.62 4.74 -0.22
C TYR A 66 -14.52 3.66 -0.26
N ILE A 67 -14.56 2.80 -1.27
CA ILE A 67 -13.47 1.91 -1.62
C ILE A 67 -13.12 2.11 -3.10
N ALA A 68 -11.84 2.35 -3.39
CA ALA A 68 -11.35 2.40 -4.78
C ALA A 68 -10.91 1.02 -5.24
N GLU A 69 -9.91 0.47 -4.54
CA GLU A 69 -9.36 -0.87 -4.79
C GLU A 69 -9.15 -1.61 -3.46
N PRO A 70 -9.23 -2.95 -3.44
CA PRO A 70 -9.05 -3.72 -2.21
C PRO A 70 -7.61 -3.71 -1.70
N GLU A 71 -6.64 -3.46 -2.58
CA GLU A 71 -5.21 -3.41 -2.28
C GLU A 71 -4.65 -1.99 -2.23
N LEU A 72 -3.61 -1.79 -1.41
CA LEU A 72 -2.86 -0.54 -1.37
C LEU A 72 -1.99 -0.37 -2.61
N ILE A 73 -1.34 -1.45 -3.06
CA ILE A 73 -0.60 -1.54 -4.33
C ILE A 73 -0.90 -2.90 -4.95
N HIS A 74 -1.47 -2.92 -6.16
CA HIS A 74 -1.75 -4.15 -6.89
C HIS A 74 -0.44 -4.79 -7.39
N ARG A 75 -0.36 -6.12 -7.40
CA ARG A 75 0.85 -6.86 -7.84
C ARG A 75 1.32 -6.52 -9.25
N ASP A 76 0.38 -6.23 -10.17
CA ASP A 76 0.72 -5.91 -11.56
C ASP A 76 1.32 -4.50 -11.69
N ASN A 77 1.11 -3.65 -10.68
CA ASN A 77 1.69 -2.32 -10.57
C ASN A 77 2.88 -2.28 -9.60
N LEU A 78 3.49 -3.44 -9.32
CA LEU A 78 4.57 -3.60 -8.36
C LEU A 78 5.78 -4.27 -9.02
N VAL A 79 6.97 -3.78 -8.68
CA VAL A 79 8.25 -4.38 -9.04
C VAL A 79 9.07 -4.65 -7.79
N VAL A 80 9.56 -5.89 -7.64
CA VAL A 80 10.44 -6.31 -6.55
C VAL A 80 11.89 -6.06 -6.95
N LEU A 81 12.73 -5.67 -5.98
CA LEU A 81 14.17 -5.38 -6.18
C LEU A 81 15.08 -6.57 -5.86
#